data_AF-A0A933RPC4-F1
#
_entry.id   AF-A0A933RPC4-F1
#
_cell.length_a   1.000
_cell.length_b   1.000
_cell.length_c   1.000
_cell.angle_alpha   90.00
_cell.angle_beta   90.00
_cell.angle_gamma   90.00
#
_symmetry.space_group_name_H-M   'P 1'
#
loop_
_entity.id
_entity.type
_entity.pdbx_description
1 polymer ?
#
loop_
_entity_poly.entity_id
_entity_poly.type
_entity_poly.pdbx_seq_one_letter_code
_entity_poly.pdbx_strand_id
1 'polypeptide(L)'
;MSEAFDRGRSFENKVRKIMSSKLQLNIKRDKQSGAGIHKQDIRDQYGQLPLFIECKDHKTTKLKEWWREADGKSNFGQAPVVVFPDNEEVLCVMRFEDLLNIVRESMDWKDTAEDLRVDTPAIVDKKSGVTITGSKSVREIVEDKIARGANECRNGHIADQYGYCMQLDCKYSRGYRAPKVKKK
;
A
#
# COMPACT_ATOMS: atom_id res chain seq x y z
N MET A 1 -23.49 9.61 -29.95
CA MET A 1 -22.03 9.60 -29.67
C MET A 1 -21.37 8.70 -30.70
N SER A 2 -20.18 9.03 -31.18
CA SER A 2 -19.51 8.21 -32.21
C SER A 2 -18.87 6.97 -31.58
N GLU A 3 -18.92 5.83 -32.25
CA GLU A 3 -18.33 4.57 -31.78
C GLU A 3 -16.83 4.68 -31.47
N ALA A 4 -16.10 5.57 -32.16
CA ALA A 4 -14.69 5.84 -31.89
C ALA A 4 -14.49 6.54 -30.53
N PHE A 5 -15.36 7.48 -30.18
CA PHE A 5 -15.30 8.19 -28.90
C PHE A 5 -15.61 7.26 -27.72
N ASP A 6 -16.61 6.39 -27.88
CA ASP A 6 -16.99 5.43 -26.84
C ASP A 6 -15.92 4.35 -26.63
N ARG A 7 -15.24 3.92 -27.70
CA ARG A 7 -14.07 3.02 -27.61
C ARG A 7 -12.92 3.63 -26.83
N GLY A 8 -12.47 4.84 -27.21
CA GLY A 8 -11.40 5.54 -26.49
C GLY A 8 -11.72 5.73 -25.01
N ARG A 9 -12.95 6.16 -24.70
CA ARG A 9 -13.42 6.31 -23.31
C ARG A 9 -13.44 4.97 -22.55
N SER A 10 -13.84 3.88 -23.20
CA SER A 10 -13.84 2.54 -22.59
C SER A 10 -12.42 2.08 -22.26
N PHE A 11 -11.49 2.29 -23.19
CA PHE A 11 -10.09 1.94 -23.02
C PHE A 11 -9.42 2.75 -21.90
N GLU A 12 -9.60 4.07 -21.88
CA GLU A 12 -9.13 4.94 -20.79
C GLU A 12 -9.63 4.44 -19.42
N ASN A 13 -10.89 4.00 -19.33
CA ASN A 13 -11.45 3.44 -18.10
C ASN A 13 -10.83 2.08 -17.73
N LYS A 14 -10.48 1.24 -18.71
CA LYS A 14 -9.77 -0.04 -18.48
C LYS A 14 -8.40 0.24 -17.88
N VAL A 15 -7.61 1.12 -18.49
CA VAL A 15 -6.28 1.51 -18.02
C VAL A 15 -6.35 2.11 -16.62
N ARG A 16 -7.28 3.05 -16.39
CA ARG A 16 -7.53 3.65 -15.06
C ARG A 16 -7.76 2.60 -13.98
N LYS A 17 -8.60 1.58 -14.26
CA LYS A 17 -8.89 0.50 -13.29
C LYS A 17 -7.63 -0.31 -12.97
N ILE A 18 -6.84 -0.68 -13.99
CA ILE A 18 -5.58 -1.41 -13.80
C ILE A 18 -4.64 -0.61 -12.90
N MET A 19 -4.44 0.68 -13.21
CA MET A 19 -3.56 1.55 -12.44
C MET A 19 -4.04 1.74 -11.00
N SER A 20 -5.32 2.04 -10.79
CA SER A 20 -5.86 2.18 -9.43
C SER A 20 -5.72 0.89 -8.62
N SER A 21 -5.89 -0.28 -9.24
CA SER A 21 -5.72 -1.56 -8.56
C SER A 21 -4.27 -1.86 -8.19
N LYS A 22 -3.31 -1.48 -9.04
CA LYS A 22 -1.89 -1.80 -8.85
C LYS A 22 -1.15 -0.78 -7.98
N LEU A 23 -1.41 0.51 -8.20
CA LEU A 23 -0.75 1.60 -7.49
C LEU A 23 -1.49 2.01 -6.21
N GLN A 24 -2.73 1.55 -6.02
CA GLN A 24 -3.60 1.97 -4.91
C GLN A 24 -3.83 3.49 -4.86
N LEU A 25 -3.70 4.16 -6.01
CA LEU A 25 -3.89 5.60 -6.17
C LEU A 25 -5.29 5.93 -6.73
N ASN A 26 -5.75 7.14 -6.41
CA ASN A 26 -7.01 7.68 -6.93
C ASN A 26 -6.83 8.26 -8.33
N ILE A 27 -6.78 7.37 -9.32
CA ILE A 27 -6.58 7.71 -10.72
C ILE A 27 -7.91 8.14 -11.36
N LYS A 28 -7.90 9.30 -12.01
CA LYS A 28 -9.03 9.88 -12.74
C LYS A 28 -8.69 10.10 -14.21
N ARG A 29 -9.72 9.97 -15.03
CA ARG A 29 -9.70 10.33 -16.44
C ARG A 29 -9.87 11.84 -16.57
N ASP A 30 -9.08 12.51 -17.39
CA ASP A 30 -9.33 13.93 -17.64
C ASP A 30 -10.55 14.08 -18.56
N LYS A 31 -11.56 14.80 -18.07
CA LYS A 31 -12.84 14.97 -18.77
C LYS A 31 -12.84 16.13 -19.74
N GLN A 32 -11.78 16.95 -19.81
CA GLN A 32 -11.79 18.11 -20.68
C GLN A 32 -11.75 17.71 -22.16
N SER A 33 -12.89 17.88 -22.83
CA SER A 33 -13.01 17.86 -24.28
C SER A 33 -12.54 19.21 -24.83
N GLY A 34 -11.44 19.24 -25.59
CA GLY A 34 -10.93 20.47 -26.22
C GLY A 34 -9.42 20.61 -26.14
N ALA A 35 -8.86 21.36 -27.08
CA ALA A 35 -7.43 21.64 -27.29
C ALA A 35 -6.79 22.40 -26.11
N GLY A 36 -6.70 21.77 -24.95
CA GLY A 36 -5.86 22.22 -23.85
C GLY A 36 -4.41 21.83 -24.11
N ILE A 37 -3.49 22.78 -23.94
CA ILE A 37 -2.05 22.65 -24.26
C ILE A 37 -1.37 21.57 -23.39
N HIS A 38 -1.92 21.26 -22.21
CA HIS A 38 -1.37 20.28 -21.26
C HIS A 38 -2.41 19.25 -20.80
N LYS A 39 -3.14 18.65 -21.74
CA LYS A 39 -4.13 17.61 -21.41
C LYS A 39 -3.46 16.23 -21.32
N GLN A 40 -3.73 15.53 -20.22
CA GLN A 40 -3.42 14.11 -20.03
C GLN A 40 -4.71 13.28 -20.13
N ASP A 41 -4.63 12.05 -20.64
CA ASP A 41 -5.82 11.18 -20.67
C ASP A 41 -6.12 10.63 -19.28
N ILE A 42 -5.05 10.33 -18.53
CA ILE A 42 -5.11 9.80 -17.18
C ILE A 42 -4.22 10.65 -16.27
N ARG A 43 -4.80 11.06 -15.14
CA ARG A 43 -4.11 11.83 -14.10
C ARG A 43 -4.41 11.26 -12.73
N ASP A 44 -3.41 11.31 -11.85
CA ASP A 44 -3.64 11.17 -10.43
C ASP A 44 -4.32 12.45 -9.89
N GLN A 45 -5.23 12.29 -8.92
CA GLN A 45 -5.88 13.42 -8.26
C GLN A 45 -4.87 14.31 -7.51
N TYR A 46 -3.80 13.72 -6.97
CA TYR A 46 -2.83 14.42 -6.14
C TYR A 46 -1.53 14.77 -6.87
N GLY A 47 -1.43 14.45 -8.17
CA GLY A 47 -0.24 14.74 -8.97
C GLY A 47 1.01 13.97 -8.53
N GLN A 48 0.85 12.85 -7.83
CA GLN A 48 1.95 12.05 -7.31
C GLN A 48 2.57 11.13 -8.37
N LEU A 49 1.87 10.92 -9.49
CA LEU A 49 2.31 10.02 -10.53
C LEU A 49 3.40 10.69 -11.40
N PRO A 50 4.63 10.15 -11.44
CA PRO A 50 5.72 10.69 -12.25
C PRO A 50 5.61 10.29 -13.74
N LEU A 51 4.40 10.00 -14.22
CA LEU A 51 4.14 9.52 -15.58
C LEU A 51 3.12 10.42 -16.28
N PHE A 52 3.42 10.78 -17.52
CA PHE A 52 2.46 11.37 -18.46
C PHE A 52 1.86 10.24 -19.30
N ILE A 53 0.57 9.99 -19.17
CA ILE A 53 -0.09 8.85 -19.83
C ILE A 53 -1.01 9.32 -20.95
N GLU A 54 -0.69 8.90 -22.18
CA GLU A 54 -1.54 9.03 -23.36
C GLU A 54 -2.08 7.63 -23.73
N CYS A 55 -3.41 7.52 -23.85
CA CYS A 55 -4.10 6.27 -24.18
C CYS A 55 -4.54 6.29 -25.64
N LYS A 56 -4.11 5.31 -26.43
CA LYS A 56 -4.49 5.18 -27.85
C LYS A 56 -5.14 3.82 -28.10
N ASP A 57 -6.42 3.85 -28.47
CA ASP A 57 -7.15 2.67 -28.94
C ASP A 57 -7.41 2.79 -30.45
N HIS A 58 -6.50 2.22 -31.24
CA HIS A 58 -6.55 2.24 -32.70
C HIS A 58 -6.24 0.86 -33.26
N LYS A 59 -6.91 0.50 -34.36
CA LYS A 59 -6.66 -0.77 -35.09
C LYS A 59 -5.26 -0.85 -35.71
N THR A 60 -4.67 0.30 -36.04
CA THR A 60 -3.36 0.38 -36.67
C THR A 60 -2.41 1.07 -35.71
N THR A 61 -1.33 0.39 -35.36
CA THR A 61 -0.34 0.89 -34.43
C THR A 61 0.54 1.95 -35.09
N LYS A 62 0.49 3.19 -34.57
CA LYS A 62 1.32 4.30 -35.04
C LYS A 62 2.26 4.80 -33.94
N LEU A 63 3.05 3.88 -33.38
CA LEU A 63 3.87 4.14 -32.17
C LEU A 63 4.73 5.41 -32.27
N LYS A 64 5.39 5.66 -33.41
CA LYS A 64 6.25 6.84 -33.59
C LYS A 64 5.47 8.16 -33.52
N GLU A 65 4.26 8.19 -34.04
CA GLU A 65 3.38 9.37 -34.02
C GLU A 65 2.86 9.60 -32.59
N TRP A 66 2.32 8.56 -31.98
CA TRP A 66 1.80 8.62 -30.61
C TRP A 66 2.88 8.96 -29.59
N TRP A 67 4.09 8.44 -29.79
CA TRP A 67 5.24 8.77 -28.95
C TRP A 67 5.60 10.25 -29.02
N ARG A 68 5.66 10.83 -30.23
CA ARG A 68 5.93 12.27 -30.41
C ARG A 68 4.87 13.14 -29.75
N GLU A 69 3.60 12.73 -29.81
CA GLU A 69 2.52 13.43 -29.10
C GLU A 69 2.69 13.35 -27.59
N ALA A 70 3.00 12.18 -27.04
CA ALA A 70 3.19 12.00 -25.60
C ALA A 70 4.43 12.75 -25.08
N ASP A 71 5.56 12.65 -25.78
CA ASP A 71 6.80 13.34 -25.42
C ASP A 71 6.62 14.87 -25.49
N GLY A 72 5.98 15.38 -26.55
CA GLY A 72 5.74 16.82 -26.72
C GLY A 72 4.75 17.45 -25.74
N LYS A 73 3.84 16.65 -25.14
CA LYS A 73 2.90 17.12 -24.12
C LYS A 73 3.35 16.86 -22.69
N SER A 74 4.37 16.02 -22.51
CA SER A 74 4.88 15.67 -21.19
C SER A 74 5.46 16.90 -20.48
N ASN A 75 5.18 17.03 -19.18
CA ASN A 75 5.74 18.11 -18.37
C ASN A 75 7.12 17.72 -17.84
N PHE A 76 7.91 18.72 -17.48
CA PHE A 76 9.20 18.50 -16.81
C PHE A 76 9.00 17.66 -15.53
N GLY A 77 9.76 16.56 -15.42
CA GLY A 77 9.66 15.60 -14.31
C GLY A 77 8.59 14.50 -14.48
N GLN A 78 7.91 14.43 -15.62
CA GLN A 78 7.03 13.30 -15.96
C GLN A 78 7.62 12.49 -17.11
N ALA A 79 7.71 11.17 -16.95
CA ALA A 79 8.10 10.28 -18.03
C ALA A 79 6.92 10.07 -19.01
N PRO A 80 7.09 10.32 -20.32
CA PRO A 80 6.04 10.06 -21.30
C PRO A 80 5.81 8.56 -21.47
N VAL A 81 4.54 8.16 -21.41
CA VAL A 81 4.09 6.78 -21.56
C VAL A 81 2.90 6.74 -22.52
N VAL A 82 3.02 5.94 -23.57
CA VAL A 82 1.91 5.62 -24.47
C VAL A 82 1.35 4.27 -24.09
N VAL A 83 0.05 4.19 -23.82
CA VAL A 83 -0.66 2.95 -23.49
C VAL A 83 -1.63 2.59 -24.61
N PHE A 84 -1.59 1.35 -25.07
CA PHE A 84 -2.40 0.90 -26.20
C PHE A 84 -2.78 -0.58 -26.02
N PRO A 85 -3.94 -1.00 -26.56
CA PRO A 85 -4.30 -2.41 -26.57
C PRO A 85 -3.53 -3.13 -27.69
N ASP A 86 -3.06 -4.33 -27.39
CA ASP A 86 -2.59 -5.27 -28.41
C ASP A 86 -3.24 -6.63 -28.15
N ASN A 87 -4.16 -7.03 -29.02
CA ASN A 87 -5.05 -8.18 -28.84
C ASN A 87 -5.77 -8.15 -27.48
N GLU A 88 -5.43 -9.06 -26.56
CA GLU A 88 -6.04 -9.16 -25.22
C GLU A 88 -5.27 -8.38 -24.14
N GLU A 89 -4.04 -7.95 -24.45
CA GLU A 89 -3.14 -7.30 -23.51
C GLU A 89 -3.19 -5.78 -23.61
N VAL A 90 -2.73 -5.13 -22.54
CA VAL A 90 -2.52 -3.68 -22.50
C VAL A 90 -1.02 -3.46 -22.42
N LEU A 91 -0.44 -2.96 -23.51
CA LEU A 91 0.97 -2.68 -23.61
C LEU A 91 1.23 -1.20 -23.39
N CYS A 92 2.48 -0.87 -23.04
CA CYS A 92 2.95 0.50 -22.99
C CYS A 92 4.31 0.67 -23.67
N VAL A 93 4.57 1.88 -24.15
CA VAL A 93 5.89 2.33 -24.60
C VAL A 93 6.36 3.46 -23.69
N MET A 94 7.61 3.38 -23.27
CA MET A 94 8.33 4.44 -22.55
C MET A 94 9.80 4.45 -23.00
N ARG A 95 10.57 5.50 -22.67
CA ARG A 95 12.02 5.48 -22.91
C ARG A 95 12.65 4.43 -22.02
N PHE A 96 13.62 3.73 -22.58
CA PHE A 96 14.37 2.73 -21.84
C PHE A 96 15.12 3.36 -20.64
N GLU A 97 15.68 4.56 -20.83
CA GLU A 97 16.34 5.32 -19.76
C GLU A 97 15.38 5.64 -18.60
N ASP A 98 14.15 6.09 -18.91
CA ASP A 98 13.13 6.37 -17.89
C ASP A 98 12.75 5.11 -17.13
N LEU A 99 12.65 3.96 -17.81
CA LEU A 99 12.40 2.67 -17.15
C LEU A 99 13.54 2.32 -16.19
N LEU A 100 14.79 2.45 -16.63
CA LEU A 100 15.96 2.15 -15.80
C LEU A 100 16.05 3.07 -14.58
N ASN A 101 15.71 4.36 -14.73
CA ASN A 101 15.65 5.30 -13.62
C ASN A 101 14.62 4.87 -12.57
N ILE A 102 13.41 4.47 -13.00
CA ILE A 102 12.37 3.97 -12.08
C ILE A 102 12.83 2.67 -11.38
N VAL A 103 13.50 1.76 -12.10
CA VAL A 103 14.03 0.52 -11.51
C VAL A 103 15.08 0.84 -10.46
N ARG A 104 16.00 1.76 -10.75
CA ARG A 104 17.04 2.21 -9.81
C ARG A 104 16.44 2.82 -8.56
N GLU A 105 15.50 3.75 -8.71
CA GLU A 105 14.78 4.34 -7.56
C GLU A 105 14.11 3.25 -6.72
N SER A 106 13.49 2.25 -7.35
CA SER A 106 12.87 1.13 -6.63
C SER A 106 13.90 0.26 -5.88
N MET A 107 15.16 0.19 -6.33
CA MET A 107 16.22 -0.50 -5.60
C MET A 107 16.69 0.34 -4.41
N ASP A 108 16.96 1.63 -4.62
CA ASP A 108 17.38 2.55 -3.55
C ASP A 108 16.35 2.59 -2.40
N TRP A 109 15.05 2.57 -2.73
CA TRP A 109 13.98 2.49 -1.72
C TRP A 109 13.95 1.18 -0.95
N LYS A 110 14.31 0.06 -1.58
CA LYS A 110 14.38 -1.25 -0.89
C LYS A 110 15.54 -1.27 0.09
N ASP A 111 16.70 -0.77 -0.34
CA ASP A 111 17.90 -0.70 0.49
C ASP A 111 17.64 0.21 1.71
N THR A 112 17.06 1.40 1.48
CA THR A 112 16.67 2.32 2.57
C THR A 112 15.68 1.68 3.54
N ALA A 113 14.70 0.92 3.03
CA ALA A 113 13.73 0.23 3.87
C ALA A 113 14.34 -0.94 4.65
N GLU A 114 15.40 -1.55 4.15
CA GLU A 114 16.17 -2.57 4.85
C GLU A 114 16.99 -1.97 5.97
N ASP A 115 17.73 -0.88 5.72
CA ASP A 115 18.48 -0.15 6.73
C ASP A 115 17.59 0.29 7.90
N LEU A 116 16.42 0.88 7.61
CA LEU A 116 15.46 1.30 8.65
C LEU A 116 14.90 0.15 9.49
N ARG A 117 14.92 -1.09 8.99
CA ARG A 117 14.48 -2.27 9.77
C ARG A 117 15.54 -2.75 10.75
N VAL A 118 16.82 -2.48 10.49
CA VAL A 118 17.94 -2.93 11.33
C VAL A 118 18.00 -2.17 12.66
N ASP A 119 17.49 -0.93 12.69
CA ASP A 119 17.60 -0.01 13.83
C ASP A 119 16.41 -0.03 14.79
N THR A 120 15.63 -1.10 14.92
CA THR A 120 14.71 -1.18 16.07
C THR A 120 15.53 -1.60 17.30
N PRO A 121 15.94 -0.69 18.21
CA PRO A 121 16.72 -1.08 19.37
C PRO A 121 15.92 -2.11 20.15
N ALA A 122 16.56 -3.23 20.48
CA ALA A 122 16.05 -4.14 21.48
C ALA A 122 15.67 -3.30 22.72
N ILE A 123 14.41 -3.34 23.14
CA ILE A 123 14.01 -2.71 24.40
C ILE A 123 14.70 -3.52 25.50
N VAL A 124 15.86 -3.04 25.94
CA VAL A 124 16.58 -3.62 27.08
C VAL A 124 15.85 -3.17 28.33
N ASP A 125 15.00 -4.06 28.86
CA ASP A 125 14.45 -3.87 30.19
C ASP A 125 15.57 -4.02 31.22
N LYS A 126 16.09 -2.88 31.69
CA LYS A 126 17.20 -2.79 32.65
C LYS A 126 16.92 -3.50 33.99
N LYS A 127 15.68 -3.89 34.29
CA LYS A 127 15.34 -4.62 35.52
C LYS A 127 15.40 -6.14 35.39
N SER A 128 15.25 -6.68 34.17
CA SER A 128 15.18 -8.13 33.96
C SER A 128 16.39 -8.72 33.23
N GLY A 129 17.27 -7.87 32.68
CA GLY A 129 18.47 -8.33 31.95
C GLY A 129 18.15 -9.03 30.62
N VAL A 130 16.90 -8.91 30.13
CA VAL A 130 16.43 -9.60 28.94
C VAL A 130 16.62 -8.69 27.73
N THR A 131 17.48 -9.11 26.81
CA THR A 131 17.59 -8.52 25.47
C THR A 131 16.48 -9.11 24.60
N ILE A 132 15.45 -8.32 24.29
CA ILE A 132 14.42 -8.72 23.33
C ILE A 132 14.92 -8.30 21.94
N THR A 133 15.66 -9.17 21.27
CA THR A 133 15.95 -9.03 19.84
C THR A 133 14.70 -9.39 19.03
N GLY A 134 14.51 -8.67 17.92
CA GLY A 134 13.32 -8.71 17.08
C GLY A 134 12.90 -10.08 16.58
N SER A 135 11.65 -10.13 16.12
CA SER A 135 10.91 -11.26 15.55
C SER A 135 10.52 -12.41 16.48
N LYS A 136 9.99 -12.12 17.67
CA LYS A 136 9.06 -13.06 18.32
C LYS A 136 7.64 -12.67 17.96
N SER A 137 6.91 -13.58 17.34
CA SER A 137 5.46 -13.46 17.17
C SER A 137 4.82 -13.24 18.54
N VAL A 138 3.66 -12.56 18.59
CA VAL A 138 2.94 -12.31 19.85
C VAL A 138 2.72 -13.61 20.65
N ARG A 139 2.58 -14.75 19.94
CA ARG A 139 2.48 -16.09 20.55
C ARG A 139 3.75 -16.48 21.30
N GLU A 140 4.92 -16.31 20.71
CA GLU A 140 6.19 -16.65 21.35
C GLU A 140 6.49 -15.74 22.55
N ILE A 141 6.04 -14.48 22.54
CA ILE A 141 6.16 -13.57 23.69
C ILE A 141 5.26 -14.03 24.84
N VAL A 142 4.05 -14.52 24.53
CA VAL A 142 3.12 -15.05 25.52
C VAL A 142 3.64 -16.36 26.11
N GLU A 143 4.15 -17.28 25.29
CA GLU A 143 4.72 -18.55 25.73
C GLU A 143 5.98 -18.34 26.59
N ASP A 144 6.85 -17.40 26.22
CA ASP A 144 8.07 -17.09 26.98
C ASP A 144 7.76 -16.36 28.30
N LYS A 145 6.64 -15.59 28.38
CA LYS A 145 6.14 -15.05 29.65
C LYS A 145 5.49 -16.09 30.55
N ILE A 146 4.81 -17.09 29.97
CA ILE A 146 4.28 -18.24 30.71
C ILE A 146 5.45 -19.06 31.28
N ALA A 147 6.52 -19.27 30.50
CA ALA A 147 7.71 -20.01 30.93
C ALA A 147 8.52 -19.31 32.05
N ARG A 148 8.46 -17.97 32.16
CA ARG A 148 9.23 -17.18 33.14
C ARG A 148 8.49 -16.90 34.45
N GLY A 149 7.39 -17.60 34.72
CA GLY A 149 6.65 -17.48 35.98
C GLY A 149 5.74 -16.26 35.99
N ALA A 150 4.86 -16.13 34.98
CA ALA A 150 3.73 -15.21 35.08
C ALA A 150 2.93 -15.56 36.36
N ASN A 151 2.63 -14.54 37.17
CA ASN A 151 1.75 -14.75 38.32
C ASN A 151 0.40 -15.24 37.80
N GLU A 152 -0.06 -16.38 38.29
CA GLU A 152 -1.39 -16.88 38.00
C GLU A 152 -2.34 -16.55 39.14
N CYS A 153 -3.58 -16.21 38.82
CA CYS A 153 -4.61 -16.13 39.83
C CYS A 153 -4.97 -17.56 40.29
N ARG A 154 -5.76 -17.69 41.37
CA ARG A 154 -6.17 -19.01 41.90
C ARG A 154 -6.99 -19.88 40.92
N ASN A 155 -7.41 -19.32 39.78
CA ASN A 155 -8.08 -20.04 38.69
C ASN A 155 -7.16 -20.34 37.49
N GLY A 156 -5.84 -20.12 37.60
CA GLY A 156 -4.88 -20.41 36.52
C GLY A 156 -4.87 -19.39 35.37
N HIS A 157 -5.44 -18.19 35.58
CA HIS A 157 -5.38 -17.12 34.59
C HIS A 157 -4.23 -16.17 34.88
N ILE A 158 -3.71 -15.52 33.85
CA ILE A 158 -2.67 -14.48 33.98
C ILE A 158 -3.14 -13.39 34.95
N ALA A 159 -2.33 -13.13 35.97
CA ALA A 159 -2.51 -12.10 36.98
C ALA A 159 -1.47 -10.98 36.84
N ASP A 160 -1.81 -9.80 37.37
CA ASP A 160 -0.92 -8.65 37.42
C ASP A 160 0.21 -8.85 38.45
N GLN A 161 1.12 -7.87 38.54
CA GLN A 161 2.23 -7.88 39.52
C GLN A 161 1.76 -7.88 40.98
N TYR A 162 0.48 -7.60 41.23
CA TYR A 162 -0.14 -7.57 42.55
C TYR A 162 -1.02 -8.80 42.83
N GLY A 163 -1.06 -9.79 41.93
CA GLY A 163 -1.81 -11.03 42.07
C GLY A 163 -3.29 -10.96 41.69
N TYR A 164 -3.76 -9.85 41.09
CA TYR A 164 -5.13 -9.74 40.59
C TYR A 164 -5.27 -10.29 39.17
N CYS A 165 -6.34 -11.04 38.92
CA CYS A 165 -6.60 -11.61 37.61
C CYS A 165 -6.91 -10.53 36.56
N MET A 166 -6.32 -10.66 35.35
CA MET A 166 -6.58 -9.74 34.24
C MET A 166 -7.89 -10.01 33.49
N GLN A 167 -8.53 -11.17 33.70
CA GLN A 167 -9.85 -11.45 33.13
C GLN A 167 -10.95 -10.78 33.96
N LEU A 168 -11.71 -9.87 33.34
CA LEU A 168 -12.72 -9.05 34.01
C LEU A 168 -13.78 -9.88 34.75
N ASP A 169 -14.17 -11.04 34.19
CA ASP A 169 -15.22 -11.91 34.75
C ASP A 169 -14.71 -12.87 35.83
N CYS A 170 -13.39 -12.93 36.08
CA CYS A 170 -12.84 -13.79 37.11
C CYS A 170 -13.08 -13.19 38.50
N LYS A 171 -13.49 -14.03 39.47
CA LYS A 171 -13.70 -13.64 40.88
C LYS A 171 -12.50 -12.93 41.52
N TYR A 172 -11.30 -13.17 41.01
CA TYR A 172 -10.03 -12.60 41.49
C TYR A 172 -9.59 -11.36 40.71
N SER A 173 -10.42 -10.83 39.81
CA SER A 173 -10.15 -9.60 39.07
C SER A 173 -10.53 -8.37 39.88
N ARG A 174 -9.89 -7.22 39.61
CA ARG A 174 -10.27 -5.93 40.22
C ARG A 174 -11.66 -5.46 39.80
N GLY A 175 -12.16 -5.94 38.66
CA GLY A 175 -13.45 -5.55 38.08
C GLY A 175 -14.62 -6.44 38.49
N TYR A 176 -14.38 -7.52 39.24
CA TYR A 176 -15.41 -8.52 39.52
C TYR A 176 -16.57 -7.95 40.34
N ARG A 177 -17.78 -8.13 39.83
CA ARG A 177 -19.03 -7.82 40.54
C ARG A 177 -19.77 -9.11 40.79
N ALA A 178 -19.92 -9.49 42.06
CA ALA A 178 -20.67 -10.67 42.43
C ALA A 178 -22.12 -10.58 41.91
N PRO A 179 -22.64 -11.61 41.24
CA PRO A 179 -24.02 -11.61 40.80
C PRO A 179 -24.95 -11.48 42.01
N LYS A 180 -25.89 -10.53 41.94
CA LYS A 180 -26.86 -10.30 43.02
C LYS A 180 -27.75 -11.54 43.15
N VAL A 181 -27.66 -12.22 44.30
CA VAL A 181 -28.53 -13.36 44.62
C VAL A 181 -29.97 -12.83 44.69
N LYS A 182 -30.83 -13.26 43.76
CA LYS A 182 -32.27 -13.03 43.88
C LYS A 182 -32.75 -13.85 45.08
N LYS A 183 -33.19 -13.20 46.16
CA LYS A 183 -33.90 -13.89 47.24
C LYS A 183 -35.15 -14.52 46.64
N LYS A 184 -35.27 -15.84 46.75
CA LYS A 184 -36.52 -16.58 46.52
C LYS A 184 -37.51 -16.25 47.63
#